data_AF-A0A9P8RSH2-F1
#
_entry.id   AF-A0A9P8RSH2-F1
#
_cell.length_a   1.000
_cell.length_b   1.000
_cell.length_c   1.000
_cell.angle_alpha   90.00
_cell.angle_beta   90.00
_cell.angle_gamma   90.00
#
_symmetry.space_group_name_H-M   'P 1'
#
loop_
_entity.id
_entity.type
_entity.pdbx_description
1 polymer ?
#
loop_
_entity_poly.entity_id
_entity_poly.type
_entity_poly.pdbx_seq_one_letter_code
_entity_poly.pdbx_strand_id
1 'polypeptide(L)'
;MATEATAVDTLQNQFSGYSSTTQVVARCLDRLALKEPLEKWSDEIIEAVVNAFTDEKFPTVIALNKIDHPDADKVFPNPWAQRNIAKISKQQDPSALVLTSAISEVFLRKLTKQGFVRYTEGSEFVDTREDLIEMGDPEGGRLKEMDEKLMRRIENLKDMVLFRFGSTGVVQVLSRAAEILGLVPVFPVKNINTFSSGGSGSSAVFRDCVLVKKGLELTTWSRNTTVAEISRKVMGDAPIAYVEGAGGVRVAEDDMVAVGKNDVRTILFGLSEDDPCSQFGRKLPNPPLALETSPDVWEFFSTALHTITPILGPRF
;
A
#
# COMPACT_ATOMS: atom_id res chain seq x y z
N MET A 1 26.17 -34.16 12.07
CA MET A 1 26.19 -33.40 13.33
C MET A 1 24.81 -32.80 13.50
N ALA A 2 24.03 -33.29 14.46
CA ALA A 2 22.77 -32.65 14.83
C ALA A 2 23.13 -31.34 15.53
N THR A 3 22.93 -30.22 14.86
CA THR A 3 23.06 -28.91 15.48
C THR A 3 21.96 -28.79 16.53
N GLU A 4 22.29 -28.44 17.77
CA GLU A 4 21.34 -27.98 18.80
C GLU A 4 20.73 -26.61 18.41
N ALA A 5 20.31 -26.47 17.16
CA ALA A 5 19.57 -25.32 16.69
C ALA A 5 18.11 -25.53 17.07
N THR A 6 17.47 -24.47 17.58
CA THR A 6 16.03 -24.55 17.88
C THR A 6 15.25 -24.82 16.60
N ALA A 7 14.01 -25.34 16.72
CA ALA A 7 13.16 -25.55 15.56
C ALA A 7 12.95 -24.25 14.75
N VAL A 8 12.92 -23.11 15.46
CA VAL A 8 12.81 -21.77 14.87
C VAL A 8 14.06 -21.42 14.05
N ASP A 9 15.26 -21.66 14.57
CA ASP A 9 16.51 -21.34 13.86
C ASP A 9 16.71 -22.20 12.62
N THR A 10 16.35 -23.47 12.72
CA THR A 10 16.42 -24.41 11.58
C THR A 10 15.50 -23.97 10.45
N LEU A 11 14.23 -23.68 10.77
CA LEU A 11 13.24 -23.23 9.79
C LEU A 11 13.55 -21.83 9.27
N GLN A 12 14.08 -20.92 10.11
CA GLN A 12 14.48 -19.60 9.65
C GLN A 12 15.62 -19.68 8.64
N ASN A 13 16.62 -20.53 8.86
CA ASN A 13 17.70 -20.75 7.90
C ASN A 13 17.17 -21.30 6.57
N GLN A 14 16.25 -22.26 6.61
CA GLN A 14 15.62 -22.82 5.41
C GLN A 14 14.75 -21.79 4.66
N PHE A 15 14.00 -20.97 5.39
CA PHE A 15 13.13 -19.94 4.82
C PHE A 15 13.83 -18.59 4.62
N SER A 16 15.14 -18.51 4.81
CA SER A 16 15.93 -17.28 4.68
C SER A 16 15.86 -16.70 3.26
N GLY A 17 15.76 -17.57 2.24
CA GLY A 17 15.56 -17.17 0.85
C GLY A 17 14.26 -16.41 0.58
N TYR A 18 13.26 -16.51 1.48
CA TYR A 18 12.01 -15.76 1.41
C TYR A 18 12.04 -14.49 2.26
N SER A 19 13.22 -14.04 2.70
CA SER A 19 13.38 -12.92 3.63
C SER A 19 12.55 -13.11 4.91
N SER A 20 12.51 -14.34 5.42
CA SER A 20 11.85 -14.66 6.70
C SER A 20 12.71 -14.18 7.87
N THR A 21 12.06 -13.80 8.97
CA THR A 21 12.75 -13.45 10.22
C THR A 21 12.44 -14.53 11.26
N THR A 22 13.33 -14.72 12.24
CA THR A 22 13.13 -15.63 13.38
C THR A 22 11.79 -15.37 14.07
N GLN A 23 11.39 -14.09 14.14
CA GLN A 23 10.12 -13.67 14.71
C GLN A 23 8.90 -14.14 13.90
N VAL A 24 8.97 -14.11 12.56
CA VAL A 24 7.88 -14.62 11.69
C VAL A 24 7.71 -16.12 11.86
N VAL A 25 8.83 -16.86 11.86
CA VAL A 25 8.82 -18.32 12.03
C VAL A 25 8.30 -18.71 13.41
N ALA A 26 8.76 -18.04 14.47
CA ALA A 26 8.26 -18.29 15.83
C ALA A 26 6.74 -18.06 15.92
N ARG A 27 6.22 -16.94 15.39
CA ARG A 27 4.76 -16.66 15.38
C ARG A 27 3.96 -17.72 14.63
N CYS A 28 4.48 -18.20 13.50
CA CYS A 28 3.83 -19.26 12.74
C CYS A 28 3.73 -20.55 13.54
N LEU A 29 4.81 -20.96 14.23
CA LEU A 29 4.81 -22.16 15.05
C LEU A 29 3.92 -22.01 16.30
N ASP A 30 3.96 -20.85 16.94
CA ASP A 30 3.14 -20.54 18.10
C ASP A 30 1.64 -20.59 17.76
N ARG A 31 1.25 -20.07 16.58
CA ARG A 31 -0.13 -20.09 16.09
C ARG A 31 -0.67 -21.51 15.87
N LEU A 32 0.19 -22.42 15.41
CA LEU A 32 -0.16 -23.82 15.20
C LEU A 32 -0.05 -24.67 16.47
N ALA A 33 0.53 -24.11 17.54
CA ALA A 33 0.73 -24.75 18.85
C ALA A 33 1.32 -26.17 18.75
N LEU A 34 2.26 -26.36 17.81
CA LEU A 34 2.89 -27.65 17.55
C LEU A 34 3.81 -28.04 18.70
N LYS A 35 3.61 -29.25 19.24
CA LYS A 35 4.40 -29.80 20.37
C LYS A 35 5.40 -30.86 19.92
N GLU A 36 5.31 -31.29 18.66
CA GLU A 36 6.11 -32.38 18.12
C GLU A 36 7.44 -31.86 17.55
N PRO A 37 8.55 -32.58 17.75
CA PRO A 37 9.84 -32.20 17.17
C PRO A 37 9.78 -32.30 15.64
N LEU A 38 10.59 -31.48 14.96
CA LEU A 38 10.64 -31.37 13.48
C LEU A 38 10.76 -32.72 12.77
N GLU A 39 11.49 -33.66 13.36
CA GLU A 39 11.75 -35.00 12.82
C GLU A 39 10.51 -35.89 12.73
N LYS A 40 9.44 -35.55 13.48
CA LYS A 40 8.20 -36.33 13.56
C LYS A 40 7.04 -35.70 12.80
N TRP A 41 7.27 -34.60 12.10
CA TRP A 41 6.21 -33.93 11.36
C TRP A 41 5.73 -34.80 10.22
N SER A 42 4.42 -35.05 10.17
CA SER A 42 3.77 -35.71 9.04
C SER A 42 3.58 -34.74 7.88
N ASP A 43 3.29 -35.26 6.69
CA ASP A 43 3.04 -34.44 5.50
C ASP A 43 1.89 -33.44 5.72
N GLU A 44 0.87 -33.83 6.50
CA GLU A 44 -0.26 -32.95 6.83
C GLU A 44 0.16 -31.80 7.75
N ILE A 45 1.08 -32.06 8.70
CA ILE A 45 1.64 -31.01 9.57
C ILE A 45 2.51 -30.07 8.74
N ILE A 46 3.30 -30.60 7.82
CA ILE A 46 4.13 -29.79 6.91
C ILE A 46 3.24 -28.88 6.06
N GLU A 47 2.17 -29.42 5.47
CA GLU A 47 1.21 -28.62 4.69
C GLU A 47 0.57 -27.52 5.55
N ALA A 48 0.15 -27.84 6.78
CA ALA A 48 -0.42 -26.85 7.70
C ALA A 48 0.59 -25.74 8.06
N VAL A 49 1.85 -26.09 8.30
CA VAL A 49 2.94 -25.14 8.60
C VAL A 49 3.23 -24.26 7.40
N VAL A 50 3.31 -24.82 6.19
CA VAL A 50 3.56 -24.06 4.96
C VAL A 50 2.42 -23.08 4.67
N ASN A 51 1.17 -23.52 4.82
CA ASN A 51 0.00 -22.65 4.63
C ASN A 51 -0.01 -21.51 5.65
N ALA A 52 0.17 -21.81 6.93
CA ALA A 52 0.22 -20.80 7.99
C ALA A 52 1.39 -19.82 7.81
N PHE A 53 2.55 -20.31 7.37
CA PHE A 53 3.72 -19.47 7.10
C PHE A 53 3.45 -18.56 5.91
N THR A 54 2.80 -19.07 4.86
CA THR A 54 2.45 -18.30 3.67
C THR A 54 1.45 -17.19 4.01
N ASP A 55 0.42 -17.50 4.79
CA ASP A 55 -0.58 -16.53 5.24
C ASP A 55 0.05 -15.40 6.08
N GLU A 56 1.00 -15.74 6.95
CA GLU A 56 1.70 -14.78 7.81
C GLU A 56 2.72 -13.94 7.04
N LYS A 57 3.47 -14.56 6.13
CA LYS A 57 4.58 -13.92 5.43
C LYS A 57 4.13 -13.14 4.19
N PHE A 58 3.09 -13.62 3.51
CA PHE A 58 2.56 -13.04 2.28
C PHE A 58 1.06 -12.71 2.42
N PRO A 59 0.71 -11.71 3.25
CA PRO A 59 -0.65 -11.23 3.29
C PRO A 59 -1.09 -10.76 1.89
N THR A 60 -2.24 -11.26 1.42
CA THR A 60 -2.68 -11.09 0.03
C THR A 60 -3.99 -10.33 -0.05
N VAL A 61 -4.05 -9.35 -0.97
CA VAL A 61 -5.29 -8.68 -1.38
C VAL A 61 -5.70 -9.21 -2.75
N ILE A 62 -6.97 -9.56 -2.89
CA ILE A 62 -7.53 -10.10 -4.13
C ILE A 62 -8.31 -8.98 -4.84
N ALA A 63 -7.77 -8.55 -5.98
CA ALA A 63 -8.42 -7.61 -6.87
C ALA A 63 -9.30 -8.33 -7.89
N LEU A 64 -10.63 -8.24 -7.74
CA LEU A 64 -11.60 -8.78 -8.69
C LEU A 64 -11.80 -7.78 -9.83
N ASN A 65 -10.95 -7.89 -10.85
CA ASN A 65 -10.92 -6.98 -11.98
C ASN A 65 -12.06 -7.24 -12.99
N LYS A 66 -12.32 -6.24 -13.85
CA LYS A 66 -13.31 -6.24 -14.95
C LYS A 66 -14.76 -5.99 -14.53
N ILE A 67 -14.98 -5.18 -13.49
CA ILE A 67 -16.34 -4.76 -13.10
C ILE A 67 -17.02 -3.84 -14.12
N ASP A 68 -16.25 -3.26 -15.04
CA ASP A 68 -16.74 -2.49 -16.19
C ASP A 68 -17.40 -3.36 -17.27
N HIS A 69 -17.25 -4.68 -17.22
CA HIS A 69 -17.92 -5.55 -18.17
C HIS A 69 -19.42 -5.58 -17.86
N PRO A 70 -20.31 -5.44 -18.85
CA PRO A 70 -21.76 -5.43 -18.62
C PRO A 70 -22.26 -6.72 -17.95
N ASP A 71 -21.56 -7.84 -18.14
CA ASP A 71 -21.92 -9.09 -17.47
C ASP A 71 -21.55 -9.10 -15.97
N ALA A 72 -20.63 -8.25 -15.50
CA ALA A 72 -20.21 -8.22 -14.10
C ALA A 72 -21.35 -7.92 -13.13
N ASP A 73 -22.30 -7.09 -13.55
CA ASP A 73 -23.47 -6.67 -12.77
C ASP A 73 -24.81 -7.21 -13.32
N LYS A 74 -24.81 -8.04 -14.36
CA LYS A 74 -26.06 -8.57 -14.94
C LYS A 74 -26.44 -9.92 -14.36
N VAL A 75 -27.64 -9.98 -13.76
CA VAL A 75 -28.39 -11.22 -13.46
C VAL A 75 -28.84 -11.90 -14.77
N PHE A 76 -28.86 -11.22 -15.92
CA PHE A 76 -29.41 -11.74 -17.19
C PHE A 76 -28.82 -11.00 -18.42
N PRO A 77 -28.55 -11.63 -19.59
CA PRO A 77 -28.86 -13.01 -19.99
C PRO A 77 -27.75 -14.03 -19.67
N ASN A 78 -26.70 -13.62 -18.97
CA ASN A 78 -25.54 -14.44 -18.61
C ASN A 78 -25.43 -14.58 -17.08
N PRO A 79 -26.13 -15.51 -16.43
CA PRO A 79 -26.18 -15.66 -14.96
C PRO A 79 -24.85 -16.01 -14.28
N TRP A 80 -23.78 -16.24 -15.05
CA TRP A 80 -22.50 -16.77 -14.57
C TRP A 80 -21.53 -15.69 -14.08
N ALA A 81 -21.67 -14.43 -14.50
CA ALA A 81 -20.68 -13.39 -14.20
C ALA A 81 -20.84 -12.81 -12.78
N GLN A 82 -22.07 -12.52 -12.31
CA GLN A 82 -22.31 -12.28 -10.87
C GLN A 82 -22.00 -13.51 -10.01
N ARG A 83 -22.17 -14.71 -10.57
CA ARG A 83 -21.83 -15.97 -9.90
C ARG A 83 -20.36 -16.03 -9.54
N ASN A 84 -19.46 -15.46 -10.34
CA ASN A 84 -18.03 -15.49 -10.05
C ASN A 84 -17.66 -14.57 -8.88
N ILE A 85 -18.12 -13.31 -8.92
CA ILE A 85 -17.88 -12.36 -7.82
C ILE A 85 -18.52 -12.89 -6.54
N ALA A 86 -19.77 -13.33 -6.58
CA ALA A 86 -20.48 -13.87 -5.43
C ALA A 86 -19.89 -15.20 -4.91
N LYS A 87 -19.40 -16.08 -5.80
CA LYS A 87 -18.75 -17.35 -5.40
C LYS A 87 -17.44 -17.08 -4.69
N ILE A 88 -16.61 -16.20 -5.24
CA ILE A 88 -15.33 -15.83 -4.61
C ILE A 88 -15.58 -15.08 -3.29
N SER A 89 -16.54 -14.16 -3.27
CA SER A 89 -16.92 -13.41 -2.05
C SER A 89 -17.46 -14.29 -0.93
N LYS A 90 -17.98 -15.50 -1.24
CA LYS A 90 -18.41 -16.48 -0.24
C LYS A 90 -17.26 -17.34 0.29
N GLN A 91 -16.17 -17.46 -0.45
CA GLN A 91 -15.05 -18.35 -0.13
C GLN A 91 -13.88 -17.60 0.52
N GLN A 92 -13.81 -16.29 0.33
CA GLN A 92 -12.69 -15.46 0.76
C GLN A 92 -13.15 -14.43 1.78
N ASP A 93 -12.20 -13.93 2.57
CA ASP A 93 -12.47 -12.89 3.54
C ASP A 93 -12.87 -11.57 2.82
N PRO A 94 -14.03 -10.96 3.16
CA PRO A 94 -14.46 -9.71 2.55
C PRO A 94 -13.45 -8.56 2.70
N SER A 95 -12.64 -8.56 3.75
CA SER A 95 -11.60 -7.55 4.01
C SER A 95 -10.40 -7.67 3.06
N ALA A 96 -10.15 -8.85 2.48
CA ALA A 96 -9.10 -9.05 1.49
C ALA A 96 -9.56 -8.82 0.04
N LEU A 97 -10.88 -8.67 -0.19
CA LEU A 97 -11.46 -8.57 -1.53
C LEU A 97 -11.77 -7.13 -1.94
N VAL A 98 -11.33 -6.75 -3.13
CA VAL A 98 -11.65 -5.44 -3.73
C VAL A 98 -12.11 -5.60 -5.17
N LEU A 99 -13.25 -5.00 -5.49
CA LEU A 99 -13.79 -4.92 -6.84
C LEU A 99 -13.03 -3.86 -7.63
N THR A 100 -12.53 -4.19 -8.83
CA THR A 100 -11.68 -3.25 -9.59
C THR A 100 -12.01 -3.17 -11.07
N SER A 101 -11.77 -1.99 -11.66
CA SER A 101 -11.70 -1.78 -13.10
C SER A 101 -10.40 -1.07 -13.46
N ALA A 102 -9.37 -1.85 -13.79
CA ALA A 102 -8.07 -1.31 -14.18
C ALA A 102 -8.15 -0.50 -15.49
N ILE A 103 -9.02 -0.89 -16.43
CA ILE A 103 -9.18 -0.18 -17.71
C ILE A 103 -9.81 1.21 -17.51
N SER A 104 -10.79 1.32 -16.62
CA SER A 104 -11.44 2.58 -16.29
C SER A 104 -10.46 3.54 -15.63
N GLU A 105 -9.66 3.05 -14.68
CA GLU A 105 -8.61 3.84 -14.03
C GLU A 105 -7.58 4.37 -15.04
N VAL A 106 -7.03 3.49 -15.89
CA VAL A 106 -6.06 3.90 -16.91
C VAL A 106 -6.66 4.92 -17.88
N PHE A 107 -7.94 4.78 -18.23
CA PHE A 107 -8.62 5.70 -19.12
C PHE A 107 -8.81 7.09 -18.47
N LEU A 108 -9.29 7.17 -17.23
CA LEU A 108 -9.45 8.44 -16.51
C LEU A 108 -8.11 9.15 -16.29
N ARG A 109 -7.06 8.40 -15.93
CA ARG A 109 -5.69 8.96 -15.78
C ARG A 109 -5.16 9.53 -17.09
N LYS A 110 -5.41 8.86 -18.22
CA LYS A 110 -5.04 9.36 -19.56
C LYS A 110 -5.77 10.65 -19.90
N LEU A 111 -7.07 10.72 -19.65
CA LEU A 111 -7.87 11.91 -19.93
C LEU A 111 -7.46 13.11 -19.08
N THR A 112 -7.16 12.87 -17.80
CA THR A 112 -6.65 13.89 -16.88
C THR A 112 -5.31 14.45 -17.38
N LYS A 113 -4.38 13.56 -17.78
CA LYS A 113 -3.08 13.97 -18.33
C LYS A 113 -3.21 14.77 -19.64
N GLN A 114 -4.23 14.47 -20.44
CA GLN A 114 -4.49 15.18 -21.70
C GLN A 114 -5.23 16.51 -21.50
N GLY A 115 -5.79 16.74 -20.31
CA GLY A 115 -6.54 17.94 -19.93
C GLY A 115 -8.00 17.91 -20.39
N PHE A 116 -8.61 16.73 -20.53
CA PHE A 116 -10.04 16.60 -20.90
C PHE A 116 -10.97 16.57 -19.69
N VAL A 117 -10.52 16.02 -18.57
CA VAL A 117 -11.31 15.91 -17.33
C VAL A 117 -10.47 16.28 -16.11
N ARG A 118 -11.15 16.68 -15.04
CA ARG A 118 -10.58 16.76 -13.70
C ARG A 118 -11.00 15.51 -12.93
N TYR A 119 -10.04 14.64 -12.68
CA TYR A 119 -10.23 13.41 -11.91
C TYR A 119 -9.11 13.26 -10.89
N THR A 120 -9.48 12.88 -9.66
CA THR A 120 -8.54 12.49 -8.61
C THR A 120 -8.57 10.97 -8.48
N GLU A 121 -7.40 10.34 -8.53
CA GLU A 121 -7.28 8.86 -8.45
C GLU A 121 -8.02 8.32 -7.22
N GLY A 122 -8.90 7.33 -7.42
CA GLY A 122 -9.72 6.73 -6.37
C GLY A 122 -10.98 7.53 -5.98
N SER A 123 -11.21 8.70 -6.57
CA SER A 123 -12.46 9.45 -6.39
C SER A 123 -13.62 8.81 -7.14
N GLU A 124 -14.83 9.08 -6.67
CA GLU A 124 -16.09 8.78 -7.36
C GLU A 124 -16.47 9.85 -8.38
N PHE A 125 -15.90 11.04 -8.25
CA PHE A 125 -16.24 12.21 -9.05
C PHE A 125 -15.27 12.40 -10.21
N VAL A 126 -15.83 12.69 -11.38
CA VAL A 126 -15.10 13.07 -12.60
C VAL A 126 -15.80 14.32 -13.15
N ASP A 127 -15.12 15.46 -13.09
CA ASP A 127 -15.68 16.72 -13.57
C ASP A 127 -15.26 16.93 -15.03
N THR A 128 -16.23 17.15 -15.91
CA THR A 128 -15.98 17.62 -17.28
C THR A 128 -15.92 19.14 -17.34
N ARG A 129 -15.60 19.67 -18.52
CA ARG A 129 -15.60 21.12 -18.75
C ARG A 129 -16.98 21.73 -18.49
N GLU A 130 -18.03 21.09 -18.98
CA GLU A 130 -19.42 21.51 -18.83
C GLU A 130 -19.82 21.51 -17.36
N ASP A 131 -19.53 20.41 -16.64
CA ASP A 131 -19.78 20.28 -15.21
C ASP A 131 -19.13 21.44 -14.42
N LEU A 132 -17.88 21.80 -14.74
CA LEU A 132 -17.16 22.90 -14.09
C LEU A 132 -17.74 24.28 -14.41
N ILE A 133 -18.23 24.49 -15.63
CA ILE A 133 -18.90 25.75 -16.02
C ILE A 133 -20.21 25.90 -15.25
N GLU A 134 -21.00 24.83 -15.13
CA GLU A 134 -22.22 24.81 -14.33
C GLU A 134 -21.96 25.06 -12.84
N MET A 135 -20.83 24.54 -12.31
CA MET A 135 -20.36 24.79 -10.95
C MET A 135 -19.81 26.21 -10.72
N GLY A 136 -19.78 27.07 -11.75
CA GLY A 136 -19.42 28.47 -11.63
C GLY A 136 -17.98 28.82 -12.00
N ASP A 137 -17.24 27.92 -12.67
CA ASP A 137 -15.94 28.22 -13.27
C ASP A 137 -16.12 28.66 -14.75
N PRO A 138 -16.06 29.96 -15.06
CA PRO A 138 -16.30 30.46 -16.42
C PRO A 138 -15.26 29.97 -17.45
N GLU A 139 -14.10 29.46 -17.02
CA GLU A 139 -13.10 28.87 -17.92
C GLU A 139 -13.20 27.34 -18.01
N GLY A 140 -14.17 26.72 -17.33
CA GLY A 140 -14.37 25.26 -17.31
C GLY A 140 -13.13 24.50 -16.87
N GLY A 141 -12.41 25.04 -15.87
CA GLY A 141 -11.18 24.46 -15.34
C GLY A 141 -10.00 24.44 -16.31
N ARG A 142 -10.06 25.21 -17.41
CA ARG A 142 -9.09 25.17 -18.54
C ARG A 142 -8.99 23.79 -19.20
N LEU A 143 -10.08 23.03 -19.13
CA LEU A 143 -10.19 21.73 -19.79
C LEU A 143 -10.44 21.90 -21.30
N LYS A 144 -9.93 20.97 -22.09
CA LYS A 144 -10.14 20.91 -23.54
C LYS A 144 -11.55 20.42 -23.84
N GLU A 145 -12.11 20.94 -24.93
CA GLU A 145 -13.36 20.41 -25.48
C GLU A 145 -13.19 18.96 -25.93
N MET A 146 -14.24 18.19 -25.73
CA MET A 146 -14.28 16.76 -26.00
C MET A 146 -15.14 16.44 -27.22
N ASP A 147 -14.76 15.42 -27.97
CA ASP A 147 -15.60 14.84 -29.02
C ASP A 147 -16.80 14.09 -28.40
N GLU A 148 -17.94 14.08 -29.08
CA GLU A 148 -19.18 13.41 -28.64
C GLU A 148 -18.96 11.93 -28.33
N LYS A 149 -18.12 11.26 -29.13
CA LYS A 149 -17.78 9.85 -28.91
C LYS A 149 -17.05 9.66 -27.58
N LEU A 150 -16.21 10.61 -27.18
CA LEU A 150 -15.46 10.55 -25.95
C LEU A 150 -16.37 10.86 -24.75
N MET A 151 -17.23 11.87 -24.87
CA MET A 151 -18.23 12.21 -23.87
C MET A 151 -19.12 11.02 -23.53
N ARG A 152 -19.68 10.34 -24.54
CA ARG A 152 -20.47 9.10 -24.34
C ARG A 152 -19.68 8.00 -23.63
N ARG A 153 -18.37 7.88 -23.87
CA ARG A 153 -17.55 6.85 -23.19
C ARG A 153 -17.35 7.19 -21.72
N ILE A 154 -17.25 8.46 -21.36
CA ILE A 154 -17.15 8.89 -19.96
C ILE A 154 -18.47 8.68 -19.24
N GLU A 155 -19.60 9.05 -19.84
CA GLU A 155 -20.93 8.82 -19.27
C GLU A 155 -21.16 7.33 -18.99
N ASN A 156 -20.89 6.47 -19.97
CA ASN A 156 -20.98 5.01 -19.77
C ASN A 156 -20.07 4.51 -18.64
N LEU A 157 -18.86 5.07 -18.49
CA LEU A 157 -17.95 4.71 -17.41
C LEU A 157 -18.48 5.20 -16.05
N LYS A 158 -18.99 6.45 -15.97
CA LYS A 158 -19.64 7.00 -14.78
C LYS A 158 -20.78 6.08 -14.34
N ASP A 159 -21.65 5.67 -15.26
CA ASP A 159 -22.83 4.83 -14.95
C ASP A 159 -22.50 3.37 -14.63
N MET A 160 -21.53 2.76 -15.33
CA MET A 160 -21.21 1.34 -15.17
C MET A 160 -20.27 1.08 -13.99
N VAL A 161 -19.39 2.03 -13.67
CA VAL A 161 -18.33 1.83 -12.67
C VAL A 161 -18.50 2.76 -11.48
N LEU A 162 -18.41 4.07 -11.69
CA LEU A 162 -18.30 5.03 -10.60
C LEU A 162 -19.59 5.13 -9.77
N PHE A 163 -20.75 5.23 -10.40
CA PHE A 163 -22.03 5.36 -9.70
C PHE A 163 -22.46 4.05 -9.00
N ARG A 164 -22.05 2.88 -9.54
CA ARG A 164 -22.42 1.57 -8.98
C ARG A 164 -21.50 1.11 -7.85
N PHE A 165 -20.19 1.31 -8.03
CA PHE A 165 -19.17 0.77 -7.13
C PHE A 165 -18.46 1.86 -6.32
N GLY A 166 -18.77 3.13 -6.54
CA GLY A 166 -18.17 4.30 -5.88
C GLY A 166 -16.77 4.65 -6.40
N SER A 167 -15.98 3.70 -6.89
CA SER A 167 -14.66 4.01 -7.46
C SER A 167 -14.23 2.95 -8.47
N THR A 168 -13.07 3.17 -9.09
CA THR A 168 -12.40 2.14 -9.92
C THR A 168 -11.79 1.01 -9.09
N GLY A 169 -11.69 1.17 -7.76
CA GLY A 169 -11.15 0.20 -6.80
C GLY A 169 -9.63 0.01 -6.82
N VAL A 170 -8.90 0.56 -7.79
CA VAL A 170 -7.44 0.37 -7.89
C VAL A 170 -6.70 0.98 -6.70
N VAL A 171 -7.04 2.23 -6.35
CA VAL A 171 -6.48 2.89 -5.15
C VAL A 171 -6.92 2.18 -3.87
N GLN A 172 -8.12 1.61 -3.85
CA GLN A 172 -8.62 0.84 -2.72
C GLN A 172 -7.82 -0.46 -2.51
N VAL A 173 -7.41 -1.16 -3.59
CA VAL A 173 -6.50 -2.32 -3.49
C VAL A 173 -5.19 -1.94 -2.82
N LEU A 174 -4.58 -0.83 -3.24
CA LEU A 174 -3.32 -0.35 -2.66
C LEU A 174 -3.48 0.05 -1.20
N SER A 175 -4.58 0.72 -0.87
CA SER A 175 -4.91 1.13 0.50
C SER A 175 -5.09 -0.09 1.40
N ARG A 176 -5.84 -1.10 0.94
CA ARG A 176 -6.01 -2.37 1.68
C ARG A 176 -4.70 -3.13 1.81
N ALA A 177 -3.85 -3.14 0.79
CA ALA A 177 -2.54 -3.79 0.88
C ALA A 177 -1.68 -3.13 1.97
N ALA A 178 -1.69 -1.80 2.04
CA ALA A 178 -1.01 -1.08 3.11
C ALA A 178 -1.60 -1.37 4.50
N GLU A 179 -2.94 -1.43 4.61
CA GLU A 179 -3.64 -1.77 5.87
C GLU A 179 -3.32 -3.17 6.36
N ILE A 180 -3.35 -4.18 5.48
CA ILE A 180 -3.04 -5.57 5.82
C ILE A 180 -1.58 -5.72 6.25
N LEU A 181 -0.66 -5.02 5.58
CA LEU A 181 0.74 -4.96 6.00
C LEU A 181 0.95 -4.16 7.31
N GLY A 182 -0.11 -3.55 7.83
CA GLY A 182 -0.09 -2.70 9.02
C GLY A 182 0.81 -1.49 8.82
N LEU A 183 0.80 -0.89 7.63
CA LEU A 183 1.63 0.27 7.32
C LEU A 183 0.87 1.58 7.61
N VAL A 184 1.61 2.54 8.15
CA VAL A 184 1.17 3.89 8.50
C VAL A 184 1.98 4.88 7.68
N PRO A 185 1.34 5.80 6.93
CA PRO A 185 2.03 6.85 6.22
C PRO A 185 2.41 8.01 7.16
N VAL A 186 3.69 8.34 7.20
CA VAL A 186 4.23 9.47 7.96
C VAL A 186 4.82 10.49 7.01
N PHE A 187 4.40 11.74 7.18
CA PHE A 187 4.84 12.85 6.34
C PHE A 187 5.79 13.77 7.13
N PRO A 188 7.11 13.59 7.01
CA PRO A 188 8.07 14.48 7.65
C PRO A 188 8.05 15.86 7.00
N VAL A 189 8.12 16.91 7.81
CA VAL A 189 8.21 18.30 7.33
C VAL A 189 9.30 19.07 8.07
N LYS A 190 9.65 20.26 7.56
CA LYS A 190 10.49 21.23 8.26
C LYS A 190 9.74 22.41 8.85
N ASN A 191 8.45 22.56 8.55
CA ASN A 191 7.65 23.63 9.13
C ASN A 191 6.21 23.17 9.27
N ILE A 192 5.67 23.22 10.50
CA ILE A 192 4.33 22.75 10.82
C ILE A 192 3.22 23.64 10.24
N ASN A 193 3.51 24.91 10.01
CA ASN A 193 2.53 25.89 9.54
C ASN A 193 2.39 25.88 8.01
N THR A 194 3.48 25.61 7.29
CA THR A 194 3.48 25.57 5.82
C THR A 194 3.51 24.15 5.25
N PHE A 195 3.71 23.14 6.11
CA PHE A 195 3.84 21.73 5.73
C PHE A 195 4.91 21.47 4.64
N SER A 196 5.90 22.36 4.54
CA SER A 196 6.97 22.29 3.55
C SER A 196 8.15 21.46 4.06
N SER A 197 8.78 20.67 3.19
CA SER A 197 9.97 19.87 3.51
C SER A 197 11.31 20.58 3.26
N GLY A 198 11.28 21.88 2.93
CA GLY A 198 12.45 22.77 2.88
C GLY A 198 13.59 22.32 1.94
N GLY A 199 13.24 21.73 0.80
CA GLY A 199 14.15 21.60 -0.34
C GLY A 199 14.11 22.88 -1.18
N SER A 200 15.27 23.40 -1.54
CA SER A 200 15.39 24.61 -2.37
C SER A 200 14.69 24.39 -3.72
N GLY A 201 13.64 25.17 -4.00
CA GLY A 201 12.98 25.22 -5.32
C GLY A 201 11.62 24.52 -5.44
N SER A 202 11.06 23.91 -4.39
CA SER A 202 9.72 23.31 -4.44
C SER A 202 8.86 23.80 -3.28
N SER A 203 7.75 24.47 -3.60
CA SER A 203 6.70 24.88 -2.64
C SER A 203 5.72 23.73 -2.33
N ALA A 204 6.06 22.50 -2.68
CA ALA A 204 5.16 21.36 -2.50
C ALA A 204 4.99 21.00 -1.03
N VAL A 205 3.74 20.94 -0.61
CA VAL A 205 3.29 20.50 0.71
C VAL A 205 3.34 18.97 0.77
N PHE A 206 3.77 18.39 1.89
CA PHE A 206 3.86 16.92 2.11
C PHE A 206 4.63 16.18 1.00
N ARG A 207 5.78 16.72 0.58
CA ARG A 207 6.59 16.13 -0.49
C ARG A 207 7.04 14.69 -0.19
N ASP A 208 7.41 14.44 1.06
CA ASP A 208 8.02 13.18 1.47
C ASP A 208 7.00 12.36 2.26
N CYS A 209 6.91 11.06 1.98
CA CYS A 209 6.05 10.11 2.69
C CYS A 209 6.87 8.87 3.01
N VAL A 210 6.87 8.48 4.29
CA VAL A 210 7.56 7.29 4.81
C VAL A 210 6.52 6.34 5.36
N LEU A 211 6.52 5.10 4.86
CA LEU A 211 5.65 4.05 5.39
C LEU A 211 6.35 3.35 6.55
N VAL A 212 5.68 3.30 7.70
CA VAL A 212 6.19 2.68 8.93
C VAL A 212 5.21 1.62 9.41
N LYS A 213 5.67 0.60 10.14
CA LYS A 213 4.76 -0.39 10.70
C LYS A 213 4.00 0.24 11.88
N LYS A 214 2.67 0.14 11.83
CA LYS A 214 1.72 0.57 12.84
C LYS A 214 2.10 -0.05 14.18
N GLY A 215 2.08 0.76 15.23
CA GLY A 215 1.98 0.22 16.59
C GLY A 215 0.56 -0.27 16.83
N LEU A 216 0.35 -1.59 16.89
CA LEU A 216 -0.91 -2.12 17.42
C LEU A 216 -0.78 -2.17 18.95
N GLU A 217 -1.50 -1.30 19.64
CA GLU A 217 -1.59 -1.30 21.12
C GLU A 217 -2.16 -2.62 21.67
N LEU A 218 -2.82 -3.41 20.80
CA LEU A 218 -3.53 -4.66 21.12
C LEU A 218 -2.77 -5.94 20.76
N THR A 219 -1.61 -5.88 20.10
CA THR A 219 -0.75 -7.06 19.90
C THR A 219 0.63 -6.78 20.47
N THR A 220 0.87 -7.30 21.67
CA THR A 220 2.08 -7.20 22.52
C THR A 220 3.43 -7.50 21.84
N TRP A 221 3.50 -7.84 20.55
CA TRP A 221 4.63 -8.58 19.98
C TRP A 221 5.20 -8.12 18.64
N SER A 222 4.56 -7.19 17.91
CA SER A 222 5.25 -6.50 16.81
C SER A 222 6.04 -5.34 17.40
N ARG A 223 7.33 -5.19 17.09
CA ARG A 223 8.08 -3.98 17.49
C ARG A 223 7.38 -2.76 16.90
N ASN A 224 6.73 -1.97 17.76
CA ASN A 224 6.07 -0.74 17.38
C ASN A 224 7.12 0.27 16.94
N THR A 225 6.88 0.97 15.83
CA THR A 225 7.80 2.02 15.39
C THR A 225 7.63 3.23 16.30
N THR A 226 8.70 3.62 17.00
CA THR A 226 8.70 4.84 17.83
C THR A 226 9.06 6.07 17.01
N VAL A 227 8.75 7.24 17.54
CA VAL A 227 9.15 8.52 16.94
C VAL A 227 10.67 8.59 16.71
N ALA A 228 11.49 8.09 17.64
CA ALA A 228 12.94 8.04 17.47
C ALA A 228 13.40 7.20 16.27
N GLU A 229 12.75 6.05 16.03
CA GLU A 229 13.07 5.20 14.88
C GLU A 229 12.69 5.86 13.56
N ILE A 230 11.60 6.60 13.53
CA ILE A 230 11.19 7.39 12.36
C ILE A 230 12.19 8.51 12.11
N SER A 231 12.58 9.22 13.17
CA SER A 231 13.58 10.28 13.11
C SER A 231 14.89 9.78 12.50
N ARG A 232 15.36 8.61 12.96
CA ARG A 232 16.55 7.96 12.38
C ARG A 232 16.38 7.58 10.92
N LYS A 233 15.19 7.10 10.52
CA LYS A 233 14.90 6.78 9.11
C LYS A 233 14.88 8.02 8.21
N VAL A 234 14.42 9.16 8.71
CA VAL A 234 14.27 10.40 7.94
C VAL A 234 15.56 11.21 7.93
N MET A 235 16.24 11.32 9.07
CA MET A 235 17.39 12.21 9.28
C MET A 235 18.74 11.49 9.43
N GLY A 236 18.75 10.16 9.51
CA GLY A 236 19.96 9.39 9.82
C GLY A 236 20.37 9.55 11.28
N ASP A 237 21.68 9.70 11.53
CA ASP A 237 22.25 9.83 12.88
C ASP A 237 22.27 11.27 13.41
N ALA A 238 21.50 12.18 12.80
CA ALA A 238 21.43 13.57 13.25
C ALA A 238 20.76 13.66 14.63
N PRO A 239 21.31 14.46 15.57
CA PRO A 239 20.72 14.65 16.90
C PRO A 239 19.38 15.39 16.77
N ILE A 240 18.36 14.85 17.41
CA ILE A 240 17.01 15.42 17.43
C ILE A 240 16.89 16.26 18.71
N ALA A 241 16.55 17.53 18.58
CA ALA A 241 16.30 18.40 19.72
C ALA A 241 14.87 18.23 20.25
N TYR A 242 13.90 18.13 19.35
CA TYR A 242 12.50 17.89 19.69
C TYR A 242 11.71 17.41 18.46
N VAL A 243 10.56 16.80 18.74
CA VAL A 243 9.59 16.34 17.73
C VAL A 243 8.26 17.02 18.02
N GLU A 244 7.67 17.65 17.00
CA GLU A 244 6.31 18.18 17.07
C GLU A 244 5.39 17.40 16.12
N GLY A 245 4.21 17.02 16.61
CA GLY A 245 3.14 16.44 15.82
C GLY A 245 2.10 17.47 15.37
N ALA A 246 1.08 17.02 14.65
CA ALA A 246 -0.03 17.86 14.19
C ALA A 246 -0.58 18.79 15.30
N GLY A 247 -0.63 20.10 15.02
CA GLY A 247 -1.11 21.10 15.97
C GLY A 247 -0.02 21.73 16.85
N GLY A 248 1.26 21.44 16.60
CA GLY A 248 2.38 22.06 17.32
C GLY A 248 2.59 21.49 18.73
N VAL A 249 2.06 20.29 18.98
CA VAL A 249 2.21 19.58 20.26
C VAL A 249 3.52 18.80 20.24
N ARG A 250 4.34 18.95 21.29
CA ARG A 250 5.57 18.17 21.44
C ARG A 250 5.24 16.71 21.75
N VAL A 251 5.93 15.82 21.05
CA VAL A 251 5.77 14.36 21.15
C VAL A 251 7.08 13.79 21.69
N ALA A 252 6.99 12.79 22.57
CA ALA A 252 8.17 12.16 23.14
C ALA A 252 8.82 11.21 22.13
N GLU A 253 10.12 10.94 22.27
CA GLU A 253 10.87 10.07 21.36
C GLU A 253 10.44 8.59 21.44
N ASP A 254 9.99 8.17 22.62
CA ASP A 254 9.48 6.84 22.94
C ASP A 254 8.00 6.66 22.61
N ASP A 255 7.29 7.75 22.25
CA ASP A 255 5.90 7.66 21.84
C ASP A 255 5.74 6.80 20.57
N MET A 256 4.64 6.07 20.55
CA MET A 256 4.28 5.19 19.45
C MET A 256 3.55 5.95 18.34
N VAL A 257 3.75 5.49 17.11
CA VAL A 257 3.02 5.98 15.93
C VAL A 257 1.94 5.00 15.50
N ALA A 258 0.70 5.47 15.46
CA ALA A 258 -0.49 4.70 15.07
C ALA A 258 -1.59 5.62 14.54
N VAL A 259 -2.48 5.13 13.67
CA VAL A 259 -3.58 5.92 13.06
C VAL A 259 -4.32 6.78 14.08
N GLY A 260 -4.24 8.10 13.93
CA GLY A 260 -4.83 9.10 14.83
C GLY A 260 -4.00 9.48 16.07
N LYS A 261 -2.87 8.81 16.31
CA LYS A 261 -1.91 9.02 17.42
C LYS A 261 -0.50 9.16 16.84
N ASN A 262 -0.03 10.40 16.68
CA ASN A 262 1.27 10.73 16.09
C ASN A 262 1.45 10.29 14.61
N ASP A 263 0.38 9.83 13.95
CA ASP A 263 0.37 9.27 12.59
C ASP A 263 0.00 10.32 11.53
N VAL A 264 -0.95 11.19 11.83
CA VAL A 264 -1.58 11.99 10.79
C VAL A 264 -1.17 13.44 10.91
N ARG A 265 -0.21 13.79 10.04
CA ARG A 265 0.26 15.13 9.70
C ARG A 265 1.40 15.60 10.60
N THR A 266 2.57 15.65 9.98
CA THR A 266 3.58 16.67 10.29
C THR A 266 4.41 16.34 11.52
N ILE A 267 5.44 15.53 11.32
CA ILE A 267 6.54 15.47 12.28
C ILE A 267 7.58 16.52 11.87
N LEU A 268 7.72 17.55 12.69
CA LEU A 268 8.85 18.47 12.62
C LEU A 268 9.97 17.93 13.50
N PHE A 269 11.16 17.78 12.92
CA PHE A 269 12.36 17.49 13.68
C PHE A 269 13.17 18.79 13.83
N GLY A 270 13.35 19.25 15.07
CA GLY A 270 14.29 20.32 15.39
C GLY A 270 15.70 19.77 15.50
N LEU A 271 16.69 20.43 14.89
CA LEU A 271 18.11 20.15 15.13
C LEU A 271 18.59 20.95 16.35
N SER A 272 19.50 20.39 17.16
CA SER A 272 20.11 21.09 18.28
C SER A 272 20.99 22.25 17.80
N GLU A 273 20.92 23.41 18.46
CA GLU A 273 21.63 24.65 18.08
C GLU A 273 23.17 24.55 18.18
N ASP A 274 23.72 23.52 18.82
CA ASP A 274 25.17 23.36 19.04
C ASP A 274 25.89 22.50 17.97
N ASP A 275 25.43 22.53 16.71
CA ASP A 275 26.05 21.75 15.62
C ASP A 275 26.71 22.65 14.55
N PRO A 276 28.04 22.54 14.29
CA PRO A 276 28.74 23.29 13.24
C PRO A 276 28.23 22.99 11.82
N CYS A 277 27.34 22.02 11.65
CA CYS A 277 26.68 21.69 10.38
C CYS A 277 25.71 22.78 9.88
N SER A 278 25.34 23.75 10.72
CA SER A 278 24.52 24.92 10.33
C SER A 278 25.19 25.86 9.30
N GLN A 279 26.50 25.70 9.05
CA GLN A 279 27.27 26.56 8.14
C GLN A 279 27.68 25.92 6.81
N PHE A 280 27.38 24.64 6.58
CA PHE A 280 27.74 23.98 5.32
C PHE A 280 26.50 23.44 4.60
N GLY A 281 26.15 24.11 3.50
CA GLY A 281 25.26 23.57 2.48
C GLY A 281 25.85 22.30 1.88
N ARG A 282 25.70 21.16 2.56
CA ARG A 282 25.96 19.85 1.96
C ARG A 282 24.69 19.41 1.25
N LYS A 283 24.80 19.23 -0.07
CA LYS A 283 23.92 18.31 -0.80
C LYS A 283 23.90 17.01 0.01
N LEU A 284 22.69 16.57 0.37
CA LEU A 284 22.48 15.17 0.75
C LEU A 284 23.19 14.32 -0.31
N PRO A 285 24.04 13.35 0.06
CA PRO A 285 24.47 12.37 -0.92
C PRO A 285 23.18 11.78 -1.48
N ASN A 286 23.08 11.75 -2.81
CA ASN A 286 21.96 11.07 -3.46
C ASN A 286 21.81 9.70 -2.77
N PRO A 287 20.64 9.35 -2.21
CA PRO A 287 20.38 7.95 -1.96
C PRO A 287 20.62 7.22 -3.28
N PRO A 288 21.15 5.99 -3.29
CA PRO A 288 21.37 5.26 -4.53
C PRO A 288 20.08 5.34 -5.35
N LEU A 289 20.18 6.09 -6.45
CA LEU A 289 19.08 6.36 -7.35
C LEU A 289 18.68 5.03 -7.97
N ALA A 290 17.37 4.83 -7.99
CA ALA A 290 16.66 3.91 -8.87
C ALA A 290 16.98 2.42 -8.68
N LEU A 291 15.95 1.68 -8.26
CA LEU A 291 15.58 0.51 -9.06
C LEU A 291 15.40 1.03 -10.50
N GLU A 292 16.48 1.00 -11.26
CA GLU A 292 16.42 1.03 -12.71
C GLU A 292 15.45 -0.07 -13.10
N THR A 293 14.44 0.32 -13.85
CA THR A 293 13.55 -0.58 -14.56
C THR A 293 14.38 -1.40 -15.54
N SER A 294 14.96 -2.51 -15.08
CA SER A 294 15.46 -3.53 -15.99
C SER A 294 14.26 -4.28 -16.58
N PRO A 295 14.24 -4.52 -17.91
CA PRO A 295 13.22 -5.34 -18.58
C PRO A 295 13.08 -6.77 -18.00
N ASP A 296 14.07 -7.22 -17.22
CA ASP A 296 14.23 -8.61 -16.79
C ASP A 296 13.28 -9.01 -15.64
N VAL A 297 12.72 -8.06 -14.90
CA VAL A 297 11.77 -8.35 -13.82
C VAL A 297 10.44 -8.88 -14.39
N TRP A 298 10.02 -8.40 -15.57
CA TRP A 298 8.81 -8.89 -16.23
C TRP A 298 8.98 -10.30 -16.82
N GLU A 299 10.15 -10.65 -17.35
CA GLU A 299 10.45 -12.03 -17.75
C GLU A 299 10.56 -12.98 -16.54
N PHE A 300 11.05 -12.49 -15.41
CA PHE A 300 11.11 -13.27 -14.17
C PHE A 300 9.71 -13.56 -13.59
N PHE A 301 8.82 -12.56 -13.59
CA PHE A 301 7.42 -12.76 -13.18
C PHE A 301 6.62 -13.61 -14.18
N SER A 302 6.89 -13.52 -15.49
CA SER A 302 6.24 -14.35 -16.51
C SER A 302 6.65 -15.83 -16.39
N THR A 303 7.94 -16.08 -16.15
CA THR A 303 8.51 -17.42 -15.91
C THR A 303 7.99 -18.00 -14.58
N ALA A 304 7.92 -17.20 -13.52
CA ALA A 304 7.35 -17.61 -12.24
C ALA A 304 5.84 -17.96 -12.36
N LEU A 305 5.06 -17.16 -13.09
CA LEU A 305 3.65 -17.47 -13.35
C LEU A 305 3.45 -18.74 -14.18
N HIS A 306 4.30 -19.02 -15.18
CA HIS A 306 4.24 -20.28 -15.95
C HIS A 306 4.67 -21.51 -15.15
N THR A 307 5.49 -21.33 -14.10
CA THR A 307 5.97 -22.42 -13.24
C THR A 307 4.98 -22.75 -12.11
N ILE A 308 4.10 -21.81 -11.75
CA ILE A 308 3.11 -21.97 -10.66
C ILE A 308 1.77 -22.55 -11.16
N THR A 309 1.43 -22.38 -12.44
CA THR A 309 0.19 -22.92 -13.04
C THR A 309 -0.01 -24.44 -12.91
N PRO A 310 1.03 -25.29 -12.91
CA PRO A 310 0.86 -26.74 -12.73
C PRO A 310 0.78 -27.21 -11.27
N ILE A 311 1.19 -26.38 -10.30
CA ILE A 311 1.29 -26.77 -8.87
C ILE A 311 -0.03 -26.50 -8.14
N LEU A 312 -0.83 -25.54 -8.63
CA LEU A 312 -2.20 -25.33 -8.19
C LEU A 312 -3.15 -26.23 -8.98
N GLY A 313 -3.27 -27.49 -8.54
CA GLY A 313 -4.37 -28.38 -8.94
C GLY A 313 -5.74 -27.74 -8.70
N PRO A 314 -6.84 -28.31 -9.25
CA PRO A 314 -8.03 -27.56 -9.65
C PRO A 314 -8.81 -27.02 -8.44
N ARG A 315 -8.46 -25.82 -8.02
CA ARG A 315 -9.33 -24.91 -7.28
C ARG A 315 -9.31 -23.53 -7.96
N PHE A 316 -9.67 -23.51 -9.23
CA PHE A 316 -10.20 -22.33 -9.93
C PHE A 316 -11.35 -22.79 -10.84
#